data_AF-A0A2X2JW86-F1
#
_entry.id   AF-A0A2X2JW86-F1
#
_cell.length_a   1.000
_cell.length_b   1.000
_cell.length_c   1.000
_cell.angle_alpha   90.00
_cell.angle_beta   90.00
_cell.angle_gamma   90.00
#
_symmetry.space_group_name_H-M   'P 1'
#
loop_
_entity.id
_entity.type
_entity.pdbx_description
1 polymer ?
#
loop_
_entity_poly.entity_id
_entity_poly.type
_entity_poly.pdbx_seq_one_letter_code
_entity_poly.pdbx_strand_id
1 'polypeptide(L)'
;MAGNQRYVFLDHNNQFVADQNAKHTYSNVMRSIHSSLFTENTIINYLVELTACWTIFMILSGTYLLIKKHLISNKSKALHWQKWHAMIGIIIAIPVFVLVLTGLPWSGFMGSKIAGMMDTNGDLGQGELAINPPKSDLNELPWATRKNKQPASSEKGSSGHHGNAAMPQTKLDYQISIDKVVEQAQKSGIKKPFSIVYPSDKIGTFIVSNTSNSGVTGLDVSPYKEQTLYFDQYSGKKLGTIKYDDYGIIAKWFTWGIPLHEGHLFGIVNKIINLFVCILY
;
A
#
# COMPACT_ATOMS: atom_id res chain seq x y z
N MET A 1 10.82 -8.98 -0.34
CA MET A 1 11.95 -9.64 0.37
C MET A 1 12.83 -8.56 0.98
N ALA A 2 12.79 -8.36 2.31
CA ALA A 2 13.49 -7.27 3.02
C ALA A 2 14.80 -7.73 3.68
N GLY A 3 15.54 -8.66 3.05
CA GLY A 3 16.58 -9.45 3.71
C GLY A 3 17.80 -8.70 4.26
N ASN A 4 18.00 -7.41 3.92
CA ASN A 4 19.15 -6.63 4.37
C ASN A 4 18.88 -5.12 4.52
N GLN A 5 17.62 -4.70 4.68
CA GLN A 5 17.28 -3.28 4.83
C GLN A 5 17.30 -2.85 6.30
N ARG A 6 17.81 -1.64 6.57
CA ARG A 6 17.82 -1.01 7.89
C ARG A 6 17.23 0.39 7.80
N TYR A 7 16.39 0.71 8.77
CA TYR A 7 15.99 2.08 9.06
C TYR A 7 17.08 2.73 9.90
N VAL A 8 17.55 3.90 9.48
CA VAL A 8 18.52 4.70 10.21
C VAL A 8 17.84 6.00 10.62
N PHE A 9 17.87 6.30 11.91
CA PHE A 9 17.29 7.50 12.49
C PHE A 9 18.38 8.53 12.69
N LEU A 10 18.14 9.73 12.15
CA LEU A 10 19.02 10.88 12.29
C LEU A 10 18.37 11.95 13.15
N ASP A 11 19.16 12.69 13.91
CA ASP A 11 18.69 13.86 14.65
C ASP A 11 18.54 15.09 13.74
N HIS A 12 18.20 16.24 14.33
CA HIS A 12 18.06 17.51 13.63
C HIS A 12 19.38 18.05 13.05
N ASN A 13 20.53 17.55 13.51
CA ASN A 13 21.87 17.89 13.02
C ASN A 13 22.41 16.84 12.03
N ASN A 14 21.55 15.94 11.54
CA ASN A 14 21.91 14.80 10.67
C ASN A 14 22.91 13.81 11.30
N GLN A 15 22.97 13.75 12.62
CA GLN A 15 23.80 12.79 13.34
C GLN A 15 23.06 11.47 13.52
N PHE A 16 23.79 10.36 13.42
CA PHE A 16 23.25 9.03 13.65
C PHE A 16 22.77 8.88 15.10
N VAL A 17 21.50 8.55 15.28
CA VAL A 17 20.90 8.33 16.61
C VAL A 17 20.74 6.83 16.88
N ALA A 18 20.15 6.11 15.94
CA ALA A 18 19.83 4.70 16.08
C ALA A 18 19.60 4.05 14.71
N ASP A 19 19.66 2.73 14.67
CA ASP A 19 19.18 1.93 13.54
C ASP A 19 18.26 0.81 14.00
N GLN A 20 17.39 0.37 13.10
CA GLN A 20 16.52 -0.78 13.29
C GLN A 20 16.49 -1.61 12.01
N ASN A 21 16.63 -2.93 12.15
CA ASN A 21 16.44 -3.83 11.02
C ASN A 21 14.98 -3.74 10.54
N ALA A 22 14.77 -3.42 9.26
CA ALA A 22 13.45 -3.25 8.69
C ALA A 22 12.58 -4.50 8.89
N LYS A 23 13.18 -5.70 8.81
CA LYS A 23 12.48 -6.99 9.00
C LYS A 23 11.84 -7.13 10.39
N HIS A 24 12.43 -6.51 11.41
CA HIS A 24 12.01 -6.64 12.80
C HIS A 24 11.23 -5.43 13.32
N THR A 25 10.80 -4.53 12.43
CA THR A 25 9.83 -3.49 12.80
C THR A 25 8.49 -4.15 13.11
N TYR A 26 7.75 -3.57 14.06
CA TYR A 26 6.42 -4.07 14.44
C TYR A 26 5.51 -4.23 13.21
N SER A 27 5.45 -3.22 12.34
CA SER A 27 4.63 -3.26 11.13
C SER A 27 5.03 -4.38 10.17
N ASN A 28 6.33 -4.58 9.90
CA ASN A 28 6.77 -5.65 8.99
C ASN A 28 6.60 -7.04 9.59
N VAL A 29 6.75 -7.18 10.92
CA VAL A 29 6.43 -8.41 11.65
C VAL A 29 4.95 -8.74 11.52
N MET A 30 4.07 -7.78 11.83
CA MET A 30 2.62 -7.98 11.74
C MET A 30 2.17 -8.27 10.31
N ARG A 31 2.73 -7.56 9.33
CA ARG A 31 2.49 -7.84 7.90
C ARG A 31 2.95 -9.26 7.52
N SER A 32 4.11 -9.69 7.98
CA SER A 32 4.66 -11.03 7.68
C SER A 32 3.82 -12.16 8.28
N ILE A 33 3.37 -11.99 9.54
CA ILE A 33 2.42 -12.91 10.18
C ILE A 33 1.12 -12.94 9.39
N HIS A 34 0.54 -11.77 9.12
CA HIS A 34 -0.77 -11.67 8.49
C HIS A 34 -0.78 -12.21 7.07
N SER A 35 0.26 -11.95 6.27
CA SER A 35 0.30 -12.34 4.85
C SER A 35 0.88 -13.72 4.60
N SER A 36 1.75 -14.24 5.46
CA SER A 36 2.49 -15.49 5.19
C SER A 36 2.80 -16.32 6.43
N LEU A 37 2.25 -15.97 7.59
CA LEU A 37 2.50 -16.66 8.85
C LEU A 37 4.01 -16.78 9.17
N PHE A 38 4.79 -15.73 8.88
CA PHE A 38 6.26 -15.70 9.00
C PHE A 38 7.05 -16.65 8.10
N THR A 39 6.40 -17.47 7.28
CA THR A 39 7.10 -18.45 6.44
C THR A 39 7.69 -17.84 5.17
N GLU A 40 7.25 -16.63 4.80
CA GLU A 40 7.58 -15.97 3.52
C GLU A 40 7.31 -16.86 2.28
N ASN A 41 6.50 -17.91 2.45
CA ASN A 41 6.20 -18.89 1.40
C ASN A 41 5.00 -18.42 0.57
N THR A 42 5.15 -18.41 -0.76
CA THR A 42 4.10 -18.03 -1.71
C THR A 42 2.86 -18.92 -1.60
N ILE A 43 3.03 -20.21 -1.30
CA ILE A 43 1.93 -21.16 -1.11
C ILE A 43 1.08 -20.73 0.10
N ILE A 44 1.73 -20.37 1.21
CA ILE A 44 1.02 -19.94 2.43
C ILE A 44 0.33 -18.60 2.18
N ASN A 45 0.97 -17.69 1.44
CA ASN A 45 0.34 -16.44 1.04
C ASN A 45 -0.94 -16.66 0.22
N TYR A 46 -0.93 -17.60 -0.72
CA TYR A 46 -2.12 -17.97 -1.50
C TYR A 46 -3.18 -18.71 -0.67
N LEU A 47 -2.77 -19.50 0.34
CA LEU A 47 -3.72 -20.13 1.27
C LEU A 47 -4.45 -19.09 2.13
N VAL A 48 -3.75 -18.07 2.64
CA VAL A 48 -4.37 -16.96 3.37
C VAL A 48 -5.35 -16.20 2.47
N GLU A 49 -4.97 -15.94 1.21
CA GLU A 49 -5.87 -15.33 0.22
C GLU A 49 -7.09 -16.22 -0.08
N LEU A 50 -6.91 -17.54 -0.18
CA LEU A 50 -8.00 -18.49 -0.35
C LEU A 50 -8.96 -18.45 0.85
N THR A 51 -8.44 -18.38 2.08
CA THR A 51 -9.26 -18.23 3.29
C THR A 51 -10.09 -16.95 3.24
N ALA A 52 -9.50 -15.82 2.82
CA ALA A 52 -10.23 -14.56 2.67
C ALA A 52 -11.36 -14.67 1.63
N CYS A 53 -11.12 -15.30 0.48
CA CYS A 53 -12.16 -15.58 -0.52
C CYS A 53 -13.27 -16.50 0.04
N TRP A 54 -12.91 -17.49 0.85
CA TRP A 54 -13.86 -18.39 1.51
C TRP A 54 -14.73 -17.68 2.55
N THR A 55 -14.17 -16.72 3.28
CA THR A 55 -14.92 -15.86 4.21
C THR A 55 -16.03 -15.10 3.49
N ILE A 56 -15.75 -14.51 2.32
CA ILE A 56 -16.78 -13.87 1.50
C ILE A 56 -17.87 -14.87 1.13
N PHE A 57 -17.49 -16.06 0.65
CA PHE A 57 -18.45 -17.10 0.29
C PHE A 57 -19.35 -17.51 1.47
N MET A 58 -18.80 -17.64 2.67
CA MET A 58 -19.55 -17.97 3.90
C MET A 58 -20.50 -16.84 4.32
N ILE A 59 -20.06 -15.59 4.21
CA ILE A 59 -20.92 -14.43 4.48
C ILE A 59 -22.09 -14.38 3.50
N LEU A 60 -21.84 -14.57 2.20
CA LEU A 60 -22.89 -14.53 1.18
C LEU A 60 -23.87 -15.70 1.32
N SER A 61 -23.37 -16.92 1.51
CA SER A 61 -24.22 -18.11 1.68
C SER A 61 -25.01 -18.06 2.99
N GLY A 62 -24.41 -17.60 4.10
CA GLY A 62 -25.09 -17.38 5.37
C GLY A 62 -26.20 -16.33 5.27
N THR A 63 -25.92 -15.20 4.61
CA THR A 63 -26.90 -14.14 4.36
C THR A 63 -28.05 -14.62 3.47
N TYR A 64 -27.75 -15.43 2.45
CA TYR A 64 -28.76 -16.04 1.60
C TYR A 64 -29.69 -16.99 2.39
N LEU A 65 -29.13 -17.85 3.25
CA LEU A 65 -29.92 -18.77 4.07
C LEU A 65 -30.82 -18.05 5.07
N LEU A 66 -30.32 -16.95 5.65
CA LEU A 66 -31.08 -16.07 6.53
C LEU A 66 -32.36 -15.54 5.86
N ILE A 67 -32.21 -15.00 4.66
CA ILE A 67 -33.32 -14.44 3.86
C ILE A 67 -34.28 -15.58 3.44
N LYS A 68 -33.75 -16.65 2.84
CA LYS A 68 -34.54 -17.77 2.33
C LYS A 68 -35.44 -18.39 3.41
N LYS A 69 -34.91 -18.63 4.61
CA LYS A 69 -35.65 -19.25 5.71
C LYS A 69 -36.55 -18.28 6.48
N HIS A 70 -36.61 -17.00 6.09
CA HIS A 70 -37.34 -15.94 6.80
C HIS A 70 -37.04 -15.96 8.32
N LEU A 71 -35.77 -16.23 8.67
CA LEU A 71 -35.34 -16.61 10.03
C LEU A 71 -35.65 -15.53 11.07
N ILE A 72 -35.57 -14.25 10.67
CA ILE A 72 -35.85 -13.09 11.53
C ILE A 72 -37.36 -12.96 11.84
N SER A 73 -38.24 -13.29 10.88
CA SER A 73 -39.69 -13.16 11.03
C SER A 73 -40.38 -14.41 11.59
N ASN A 74 -39.72 -15.57 11.55
CA ASN A 74 -40.29 -16.84 11.99
C ASN A 74 -40.46 -16.84 13.52
N LYS A 75 -41.64 -17.17 14.07
CA LYS A 75 -41.88 -17.17 15.54
C LYS A 75 -41.50 -18.48 16.25
N SER A 76 -40.98 -19.48 15.55
CA SER A 76 -40.64 -20.78 16.14
C SER A 76 -39.56 -20.67 17.23
N LYS A 77 -39.80 -21.33 18.36
CA LYS A 77 -38.84 -21.46 19.48
C LYS A 77 -37.70 -22.44 19.16
N ALA A 78 -37.93 -23.43 18.29
CA ALA A 78 -36.91 -24.41 17.90
C ALA A 78 -35.73 -23.79 17.14
N LEU A 79 -35.93 -22.60 16.53
CA LEU A 79 -34.93 -21.88 15.75
C LEU A 79 -34.18 -20.82 16.57
N HIS A 80 -34.31 -20.81 17.91
CA HIS A 80 -33.76 -19.75 18.77
C HIS A 80 -32.24 -19.53 18.57
N TRP A 81 -31.45 -20.61 18.57
CA TRP A 81 -29.99 -20.53 18.35
C TRP A 81 -29.62 -20.06 16.94
N GLN A 82 -30.38 -20.47 15.92
CA GLN A 82 -30.15 -20.01 14.55
C GLN A 82 -30.45 -18.52 14.40
N LYS A 83 -31.43 -17.98 15.14
CA LYS A 83 -31.71 -16.54 15.16
C LYS A 83 -30.60 -15.76 15.84
N TRP A 84 -30.11 -16.21 16.99
CA TRP A 84 -28.97 -15.57 17.66
C TRP A 84 -27.74 -15.56 16.78
N HIS A 85 -27.38 -16.71 16.20
CA HIS A 85 -26.29 -16.82 15.25
C HIS A 85 -26.47 -15.88 14.06
N ALA A 86 -27.69 -15.79 13.48
CA ALA A 86 -27.95 -14.90 12.36
C ALA A 86 -27.88 -13.41 12.74
N MET A 87 -28.41 -13.00 13.88
CA MET A 87 -28.37 -11.60 14.33
C MET A 87 -26.94 -11.15 14.61
N ILE A 88 -26.20 -11.92 15.41
CA ILE A 88 -24.80 -11.66 15.72
C ILE A 88 -23.97 -11.74 14.44
N GLY A 89 -24.24 -12.75 13.61
CA GLY A 89 -23.60 -12.97 12.32
C GLY A 89 -23.72 -11.77 11.38
N ILE A 90 -24.90 -11.16 11.21
CA ILE A 90 -25.06 -9.97 10.37
C ILE A 90 -24.23 -8.79 10.89
N ILE A 91 -24.27 -8.56 12.22
CA ILE A 91 -23.58 -7.43 12.84
C ILE A 91 -22.06 -7.53 12.63
N ILE A 92 -21.50 -8.74 12.74
CA ILE A 92 -20.06 -8.99 12.53
C ILE A 92 -19.72 -9.11 11.04
N ALA A 93 -20.60 -9.71 10.23
CA ALA A 93 -20.32 -9.98 8.82
C ALA A 93 -20.17 -8.71 7.99
N ILE A 94 -20.93 -7.64 8.27
CA ILE A 94 -20.82 -6.37 7.53
C ILE A 94 -19.41 -5.78 7.64
N PRO A 95 -18.86 -5.49 8.84
CA PRO A 95 -17.52 -4.93 8.95
C PRO A 95 -16.42 -5.93 8.52
N VAL A 96 -16.58 -7.23 8.79
CA VAL A 96 -15.65 -8.26 8.26
C VAL A 96 -15.62 -8.24 6.73
N PHE A 97 -16.79 -8.18 6.10
CA PHE A 97 -16.90 -8.15 4.63
C PHE A 97 -16.20 -6.92 4.06
N VAL A 98 -16.37 -5.75 4.67
CA VAL A 98 -15.65 -4.53 4.25
C VAL A 98 -14.13 -4.69 4.44
N LEU A 99 -13.67 -5.25 5.56
CA LEU A 99 -12.24 -5.48 5.80
C LEU A 99 -11.64 -6.48 4.82
N VAL A 100 -12.32 -7.58 4.51
CA VAL A 100 -11.86 -8.58 3.55
C VAL A 100 -11.86 -8.01 2.13
N LEU A 101 -12.92 -7.30 1.74
CA LEU A 101 -12.99 -6.65 0.43
C LEU A 101 -11.91 -5.59 0.24
N THR A 102 -11.60 -4.84 1.29
CA THR A 102 -10.48 -3.91 1.23
C THR A 102 -9.16 -4.66 1.18
N GLY A 103 -8.95 -5.77 1.90
CA GLY A 103 -7.66 -6.49 1.92
C GLY A 103 -7.27 -7.27 0.65
N LEU A 104 -8.23 -7.91 -0.03
CA LEU A 104 -7.97 -8.77 -1.21
C LEU A 104 -7.18 -8.08 -2.33
N PRO A 105 -7.41 -6.80 -2.67
CA PRO A 105 -6.81 -6.20 -3.85
C PRO A 105 -5.32 -5.96 -3.77
N TRP A 106 -4.69 -6.01 -2.59
CA TRP A 106 -3.23 -5.98 -2.46
C TRP A 106 -2.65 -7.31 -1.95
N SER A 107 -3.44 -8.38 -1.99
CA SER A 107 -2.95 -9.72 -1.74
C SER A 107 -1.98 -10.17 -2.85
N GLY A 108 -1.29 -11.30 -2.64
CA GLY A 108 -0.27 -11.77 -3.56
C GLY A 108 -0.80 -12.05 -4.97
N PHE A 109 -1.90 -12.79 -5.09
CA PHE A 109 -2.44 -13.19 -6.38
C PHE A 109 -3.38 -12.13 -6.96
N MET A 110 -4.46 -11.77 -6.28
CA MET A 110 -5.39 -10.74 -6.76
C MET A 110 -4.70 -9.39 -7.00
N GLY A 111 -3.82 -8.95 -6.11
CA GLY A 111 -3.09 -7.70 -6.29
C GLY A 111 -2.09 -7.71 -7.44
N SER A 112 -1.58 -8.87 -7.84
CA SER A 112 -0.78 -8.99 -9.07
C SER A 112 -1.64 -8.82 -10.32
N LYS A 113 -2.86 -9.38 -10.34
CA LYS A 113 -3.81 -9.23 -11.45
C LYS A 113 -4.35 -7.82 -11.59
N ILE A 114 -4.74 -7.20 -10.47
CA ILE A 114 -5.26 -5.83 -10.48
C ILE A 114 -4.17 -4.85 -10.95
N ALA A 115 -2.93 -5.02 -10.49
CA ALA A 115 -1.81 -4.25 -11.00
C ALA A 115 -1.61 -4.46 -12.51
N GLY A 116 -1.64 -5.70 -13.00
CA GLY A 116 -1.52 -5.96 -14.44
C GLY A 116 -2.66 -5.32 -15.26
N MET A 117 -3.89 -5.32 -14.75
CA MET A 117 -5.03 -4.64 -15.39
C MET A 117 -4.87 -3.12 -15.40
N MET A 118 -4.23 -2.57 -14.37
CA MET A 118 -3.92 -1.15 -14.24
C MET A 118 -2.85 -0.72 -15.24
N ASP A 119 -1.83 -1.57 -15.44
CA ASP A 119 -0.74 -1.33 -16.39
C ASP A 119 -1.25 -1.38 -17.85
N THR A 120 -2.25 -2.23 -18.14
CA THR A 120 -2.83 -2.32 -19.49
C THR A 120 -3.93 -1.30 -19.76
N ASN A 121 -4.57 -0.76 -18.72
CA ASN A 121 -5.68 0.19 -18.85
C ASN A 121 -5.36 1.48 -18.07
N GLY A 122 -4.73 2.45 -18.75
CA GLY A 122 -4.30 3.71 -18.13
C GLY A 122 -5.41 4.47 -17.39
N ASP A 123 -6.66 4.38 -17.85
CA ASP A 123 -7.81 5.04 -17.18
C ASP A 123 -8.18 4.42 -15.83
N LEU A 124 -7.89 3.13 -15.62
CA LEU A 124 -8.18 2.44 -14.34
C LEU A 124 -7.09 2.71 -13.30
N GLY A 125 -5.89 3.08 -13.76
CA GLY A 125 -4.70 3.34 -12.97
C GLY A 125 -4.21 4.76 -13.05
N GLN A 126 -3.36 5.01 -14.05
CA GLN A 126 -2.82 6.31 -14.45
C GLN A 126 -2.54 6.35 -15.97
N GLY A 127 -2.66 7.54 -16.56
CA GLY A 127 -2.40 7.81 -17.98
C GLY A 127 -0.98 7.47 -18.45
N GLU A 128 -0.89 7.11 -19.72
CA GLU A 128 0.17 6.37 -20.41
C GLU A 128 1.60 6.93 -20.26
N LEU A 129 2.42 6.23 -19.48
CA LEU A 129 3.87 6.15 -19.68
C LEU A 129 4.32 4.73 -19.35
N ALA A 130 4.50 3.89 -20.39
CA ALA A 130 4.95 2.50 -20.28
C ALA A 130 6.46 2.37 -20.53
N ILE A 131 7.18 1.62 -19.66
CA ILE A 131 8.30 0.69 -19.91
C ILE A 131 8.73 0.12 -18.54
N ASN A 132 8.79 -1.22 -18.47
CA ASN A 132 9.28 -2.10 -17.39
C ASN A 132 9.77 -1.42 -16.09
N PRO A 133 8.86 -1.19 -15.12
CA PRO A 133 9.22 -0.74 -13.80
C PRO A 133 9.80 -1.93 -12.98
N PRO A 134 10.96 -1.77 -12.32
CA PRO A 134 11.37 -2.72 -11.31
C PRO A 134 10.35 -2.73 -10.16
N LYS A 135 10.11 -3.91 -9.57
CA LYS A 135 9.32 -4.04 -8.33
C LYS A 135 9.99 -3.20 -7.24
N SER A 136 9.41 -2.06 -6.91
CA SER A 136 9.77 -1.40 -5.66
C SER A 136 8.99 -2.08 -4.54
N ASP A 137 9.68 -2.91 -3.75
CA ASP A 137 9.20 -3.36 -2.44
C ASP A 137 9.23 -2.19 -1.41
N LEU A 138 9.33 -0.94 -1.87
CA LEU A 138 9.43 0.25 -1.04
C LEU A 138 8.04 0.65 -0.57
N ASN A 139 7.79 0.44 0.72
CA ASN A 139 6.55 0.85 1.37
C ASN A 139 6.38 2.38 1.41
N GLU A 140 7.45 3.13 1.19
CA GLU A 140 7.45 4.60 1.22
C GLU A 140 6.78 5.28 0.03
N LEU A 141 6.50 4.53 -1.04
CA LEU A 141 5.78 5.03 -2.22
C LEU A 141 4.29 4.70 -2.11
N PRO A 142 3.40 5.65 -2.49
CA PRO A 142 1.99 5.37 -2.66
C PRO A 142 1.76 4.15 -3.55
N TRP A 143 0.85 3.25 -3.13
CA TRP A 143 0.52 2.04 -3.90
C TRP A 143 0.22 2.36 -5.38
N ALA A 144 -0.54 3.44 -5.63
CA ALA A 144 -0.91 3.88 -6.97
C ALA A 144 0.29 4.20 -7.88
N THR A 145 1.45 4.55 -7.30
CA THR A 145 2.68 4.92 -8.04
C THR A 145 3.83 3.93 -7.87
N ARG A 146 3.66 2.87 -7.06
CA ARG A 146 4.72 1.92 -6.69
C ARG A 146 5.22 1.06 -7.86
N LYS A 147 4.33 0.81 -8.82
CA LYS A 147 4.59 -0.04 -10.01
C LYS A 147 4.58 0.76 -11.31
N ASN A 148 4.57 2.09 -11.27
CA ASN A 148 4.48 2.89 -12.49
C ASN A 148 5.87 3.18 -13.06
N LYS A 149 5.93 3.43 -14.37
CA LYS A 149 7.15 3.91 -15.04
C LYS A 149 7.53 5.27 -14.48
N GLN A 150 8.80 5.41 -14.12
CA GLN A 150 9.35 6.69 -13.70
C GLN A 150 9.71 7.52 -14.95
N PRO A 151 9.49 8.86 -14.93
CA PRO A 151 10.07 9.72 -15.95
C PRO A 151 11.60 9.58 -15.89
N ALA A 152 12.26 9.61 -17.05
CA ALA A 152 13.72 9.52 -17.14
C ALA A 152 14.36 10.90 -16.98
N SER A 153 15.50 10.98 -16.29
CA SER A 153 16.39 12.13 -16.32
C SER A 153 17.04 12.27 -17.70
N SER A 154 17.41 13.49 -18.07
CA SER A 154 17.85 13.81 -19.43
C SER A 154 19.28 13.33 -19.73
N GLU A 155 19.45 12.03 -20.01
CA GLU A 155 20.58 11.50 -20.80
C GLU A 155 20.06 10.49 -21.84
N LYS A 156 20.42 10.69 -23.12
CA LYS A 156 20.17 9.72 -24.20
C LYS A 156 21.15 8.55 -24.03
N GLY A 157 20.74 7.45 -23.41
CA GLY A 157 21.60 6.27 -23.31
C GLY A 157 20.90 5.01 -22.82
N SER A 158 20.76 4.05 -23.73
CA SER A 158 20.67 2.59 -23.55
C SER A 158 19.63 1.99 -22.59
N SER A 159 18.75 1.19 -23.18
CA SER A 159 17.90 0.17 -22.54
C SER A 159 18.71 -0.74 -21.61
N GLY A 160 18.48 -0.64 -20.30
CA GLY A 160 19.06 -1.52 -19.28
C GLY A 160 18.04 -2.54 -18.79
N HIS A 161 18.45 -3.80 -18.65
CA HIS A 161 17.63 -4.88 -18.10
C HIS A 161 17.35 -4.64 -16.60
N HIS A 162 16.08 -4.41 -16.24
CA HIS A 162 15.65 -4.19 -14.86
C HIS A 162 15.39 -5.52 -14.14
N GLY A 163 16.37 -5.99 -13.35
CA GLY A 163 16.26 -7.18 -12.52
C GLY A 163 16.77 -6.94 -11.09
N ASN A 164 15.89 -7.17 -10.11
CA ASN A 164 16.07 -7.04 -8.66
C ASN A 164 16.43 -5.64 -8.13
N ALA A 165 16.12 -5.41 -6.84
CA ALA A 165 16.24 -4.13 -6.13
C ALA A 165 17.63 -3.49 -6.33
N ALA A 166 17.74 -2.62 -7.33
CA ALA A 166 18.97 -1.94 -7.68
C ALA A 166 19.34 -0.96 -6.58
N MET A 167 20.56 -1.10 -6.05
CA MET A 167 21.08 -0.25 -4.98
C MET A 167 21.09 1.22 -5.44
N PRO A 168 20.64 2.17 -4.59
CA PRO A 168 20.71 3.59 -4.87
C PRO A 168 22.10 4.03 -5.35
N GLN A 169 22.16 4.80 -6.44
CA GLN A 169 23.41 5.39 -6.92
C GLN A 169 23.54 6.79 -6.31
N THR A 170 24.39 6.92 -5.29
CA THR A 170 24.55 8.14 -4.48
C THR A 170 25.81 8.94 -4.82
N LYS A 171 26.63 8.44 -5.75
CA LYS A 171 27.93 9.03 -6.15
C LYS A 171 28.05 9.12 -7.66
N LEU A 172 27.02 9.64 -8.32
CA LEU A 172 27.09 9.96 -9.74
C LEU A 172 27.65 11.37 -9.92
N ASP A 173 28.46 11.55 -10.96
CA ASP A 173 29.00 12.87 -11.31
C ASP A 173 27.83 13.83 -11.58
N TYR A 174 27.91 15.05 -11.03
CA TYR A 174 26.90 16.11 -11.17
C TYR A 174 25.51 15.83 -10.58
N GLN A 175 25.35 14.75 -9.80
CA GLN A 175 24.10 14.48 -9.10
C GLN A 175 23.86 15.53 -8.01
N ILE A 176 22.63 16.04 -7.93
CA ILE A 176 22.25 17.03 -6.91
C ILE A 176 22.23 16.42 -5.51
N SER A 177 22.48 17.24 -4.50
CA SER A 177 22.36 16.84 -3.09
C SER A 177 20.90 16.63 -2.68
N ILE A 178 20.69 15.78 -1.67
CA ILE A 178 19.36 15.58 -1.07
C ILE A 178 18.79 16.87 -0.47
N ASP A 179 19.62 17.75 0.09
CA ASP A 179 19.18 19.03 0.62
C ASP A 179 18.52 19.90 -0.45
N LYS A 180 19.09 19.90 -1.66
CA LYS A 180 18.52 20.60 -2.81
C LYS A 180 17.19 19.98 -3.23
N VAL A 181 17.09 18.65 -3.21
CA VAL A 181 15.82 17.94 -3.49
C VAL A 181 14.77 18.29 -2.44
N VAL A 182 15.14 18.31 -1.15
CA VAL A 182 14.25 18.70 -0.03
C VAL A 182 13.76 20.14 -0.20
N GLU A 183 14.64 21.07 -0.55
CA GLU A 183 14.28 22.47 -0.78
C GLU A 183 13.32 22.61 -1.96
N GLN A 184 13.60 21.93 -3.08
CA GLN A 184 12.74 21.95 -4.28
C GLN A 184 11.39 21.28 -4.06
N ALA A 185 11.38 20.19 -3.31
CA ALA A 185 10.18 19.51 -2.85
C ALA A 185 9.29 20.46 -2.05
N GLN A 186 9.83 21.11 -1.03
CA GLN A 186 9.09 22.05 -0.19
C GLN A 186 8.58 23.27 -0.99
N LYS A 187 9.41 23.83 -1.88
CA LYS A 187 8.98 24.90 -2.81
C LYS A 187 7.85 24.45 -3.75
N SER A 188 7.81 23.16 -4.08
CA SER A 188 6.75 22.57 -4.91
C SER A 188 5.47 22.26 -4.13
N GLY A 189 5.41 22.59 -2.83
CA GLY A 189 4.22 22.49 -2.00
C GLY A 189 4.05 21.17 -1.25
N ILE A 190 5.02 20.24 -1.33
CA ILE A 190 5.00 19.00 -0.53
C ILE A 190 5.43 19.33 0.91
N LYS A 191 4.57 18.99 1.87
CA LYS A 191 4.82 19.25 3.30
C LYS A 191 5.34 17.98 3.96
N LYS A 192 6.22 18.14 4.96
CA LYS A 192 6.63 17.02 5.82
C LYS A 192 5.38 16.46 6.55
N PRO A 193 5.33 15.14 6.82
CA PRO A 193 6.32 14.12 6.49
C PRO A 193 6.24 13.67 5.02
N PHE A 194 7.38 13.52 4.34
CA PHE A 194 7.48 12.93 3.01
C PHE A 194 8.69 12.02 2.92
N SER A 195 8.64 11.03 2.04
CA SER A 195 9.76 10.15 1.72
C SER A 195 10.51 10.66 0.50
N ILE A 196 11.81 10.37 0.43
CA ILE A 196 12.61 10.55 -0.77
C ILE A 196 13.19 9.20 -1.16
N VAL A 197 12.88 8.73 -2.36
CA VAL A 197 13.53 7.57 -2.97
C VAL A 197 14.61 8.07 -3.92
N TYR A 198 15.83 7.54 -3.71
CA TYR A 198 16.97 7.85 -4.57
C TYR A 198 16.87 7.16 -5.93
N PRO A 199 17.42 7.79 -6.99
CA PRO A 199 17.60 7.10 -8.26
C PRO A 199 18.57 5.92 -8.13
N SER A 200 18.27 4.82 -8.81
CA SER A 200 19.09 3.60 -8.82
C SER A 200 20.01 3.49 -10.04
N ASP A 201 19.93 4.43 -10.99
CA ASP A 201 20.76 4.47 -12.20
C ASP A 201 20.92 5.91 -12.74
N LYS A 202 21.70 6.07 -13.82
CA LYS A 202 22.02 7.36 -14.45
C LYS A 202 20.83 8.06 -15.11
N ILE A 203 19.75 7.34 -15.42
CA ILE A 203 18.54 7.87 -16.03
C ILE A 203 17.38 7.99 -15.03
N GLY A 204 17.59 7.55 -13.79
CA GLY A 204 16.60 7.59 -12.72
C GLY A 204 16.31 9.00 -12.22
N THR A 205 15.24 9.11 -11.44
CA THR A 205 14.81 10.38 -10.85
C THR A 205 14.72 10.28 -9.34
N PHE A 206 14.86 11.42 -8.66
CA PHE A 206 14.46 11.51 -7.26
C PHE A 206 12.95 11.50 -7.19
N ILE A 207 12.40 10.63 -6.35
CA ILE A 207 10.97 10.52 -6.13
C ILE A 207 10.67 11.03 -4.74
N VAL A 208 9.81 12.03 -4.64
CA VAL A 208 9.39 12.60 -3.36
C VAL A 208 7.90 12.38 -3.20
N SER A 209 7.47 11.74 -2.11
CA SER A 209 6.05 11.42 -1.94
C SER A 209 5.52 11.62 -0.53
N ASN A 210 4.28 12.12 -0.44
CA ASN A 210 3.42 11.88 0.71
C ASN A 210 2.55 10.67 0.39
N THR A 211 2.57 9.67 1.25
CA THR A 211 1.74 8.47 1.08
C THR A 211 0.69 8.39 2.18
N SER A 212 -0.50 7.93 1.84
CA SER A 212 -1.53 7.62 2.82
C SER A 212 -1.41 6.21 3.38
N ASN A 213 -0.60 5.35 2.77
CA ASN A 213 -0.51 3.91 3.01
C ASN A 213 0.93 3.42 3.18
N SER A 214 1.79 4.19 3.88
CA SER A 214 3.12 3.72 4.22
C SER A 214 3.05 2.47 5.09
N GLY A 215 2.12 2.45 6.06
CA GLY A 215 1.86 1.35 7.02
C GLY A 215 3.05 0.94 7.91
N VAL A 216 4.25 1.38 7.55
CA VAL A 216 5.55 0.88 8.02
C VAL A 216 6.43 2.00 8.56
N THR A 217 6.25 3.24 8.09
CA THR A 217 7.02 4.40 8.59
C THR A 217 6.20 5.38 9.42
N GLY A 218 4.88 5.25 9.46
CA GLY A 218 4.01 6.13 10.24
C GLY A 218 3.99 7.58 9.72
N LEU A 219 4.38 7.77 8.46
CA LEU A 219 4.44 9.06 7.78
C LEU A 219 3.15 9.34 6.99
N ASP A 220 2.05 8.69 7.39
CA ASP A 220 0.81 8.68 6.61
C ASP A 220 0.13 10.05 6.60
N VAL A 221 -0.29 10.48 5.41
CA VAL A 221 -1.14 11.66 5.22
C VAL A 221 -2.58 11.24 4.91
N SER A 222 -3.51 12.20 4.96
CA SER A 222 -4.86 11.96 4.44
C SER A 222 -4.81 11.51 2.97
N PRO A 223 -5.67 10.56 2.55
CA PRO A 223 -5.80 10.13 1.15
C PRO A 223 -5.82 11.25 0.12
N TYR A 224 -6.53 12.36 0.41
CA TYR A 224 -6.63 13.51 -0.49
C TYR A 224 -5.32 14.30 -0.65
N LYS A 225 -4.35 14.11 0.25
CA LYS A 225 -3.04 14.78 0.22
C LYS A 225 -1.94 13.88 -0.36
N GLU A 226 -2.31 12.68 -0.81
CA GLU A 226 -1.38 11.77 -1.47
C GLU A 226 -0.88 12.38 -2.79
N GLN A 227 0.44 12.44 -2.92
CA GLN A 227 1.09 12.98 -4.11
C GLN A 227 2.51 12.45 -4.25
N THR A 228 2.95 12.29 -5.49
CA THR A 228 4.29 11.84 -5.89
C THR A 228 4.88 12.84 -6.88
N LEU A 229 6.04 13.39 -6.54
CA LEU A 229 6.79 14.32 -7.37
C LEU A 229 8.05 13.64 -7.89
N TYR A 230 8.40 13.93 -9.14
CA TYR A 230 9.61 13.43 -9.77
C TYR A 230 10.55 14.60 -10.06
N PHE A 231 11.80 14.48 -9.63
CA PHE A 231 12.84 15.48 -9.85
C PHE A 231 13.99 14.87 -10.65
N ASP A 232 14.44 15.62 -11.65
CA ASP A 232 15.64 15.29 -12.41
C ASP A 232 16.87 15.30 -11.49
N GLN A 233 17.67 14.24 -11.54
CA GLN A 233 18.76 14.03 -10.59
C GLN A 233 19.99 14.93 -10.80
N TYR A 234 20.08 15.65 -11.92
CA TYR A 234 21.23 16.52 -12.23
C TYR A 234 20.86 18.01 -12.17
N SER A 235 19.71 18.38 -12.73
CA SER A 235 19.22 19.76 -12.73
C SER A 235 18.38 20.10 -11.49
N GLY A 236 17.72 19.10 -10.88
CA GLY A 236 16.68 19.30 -9.87
C GLY A 236 15.39 19.88 -10.45
N LYS A 237 15.23 19.90 -11.78
CA LYS A 237 13.98 20.35 -12.38
C LYS A 237 12.88 19.34 -12.02
N LYS A 238 11.71 19.84 -11.60
CA LYS A 238 10.51 19.02 -11.44
C LYS A 238 10.07 18.51 -12.81
N LEU A 239 10.09 17.20 -12.99
CA LEU A 239 9.72 16.51 -14.21
C LEU A 239 8.22 16.24 -14.29
N GLY A 240 7.60 15.97 -13.14
CA GLY A 240 6.19 15.65 -13.06
C GLY A 240 5.65 15.67 -11.64
N THR A 241 4.33 15.70 -11.53
CA THR A 241 3.62 15.56 -10.27
C THR A 241 2.38 14.74 -10.53
N ILE A 242 2.12 13.76 -9.67
CA ILE A 242 0.93 12.93 -9.71
C ILE A 242 0.25 13.08 -8.36
N LYS A 243 -1.01 13.48 -8.36
CA LYS A 243 -1.82 13.70 -7.15
C LYS A 243 -2.95 12.69 -7.09
N TYR A 244 -3.61 12.63 -5.94
CA TYR A 244 -4.85 11.86 -5.74
C TYR A 244 -5.90 12.10 -6.84
N ASP A 245 -6.05 13.34 -7.31
CA ASP A 245 -7.05 13.68 -8.32
C ASP A 245 -6.77 13.00 -9.68
N ASP A 246 -5.49 12.79 -9.99
CA ASP A 246 -4.99 12.16 -11.23
C ASP A 246 -5.12 10.64 -11.20
N TYR A 247 -5.54 10.04 -10.08
CA TYR A 247 -5.71 8.61 -9.94
C TYR A 247 -7.00 8.11 -10.58
N GLY A 248 -6.90 6.98 -11.29
CA GLY A 248 -8.04 6.19 -11.74
C GLY A 248 -8.84 5.61 -10.57
N ILE A 249 -10.04 5.08 -10.87
CA ILE A 249 -11.00 4.60 -9.86
C ILE A 249 -10.39 3.53 -8.95
N ILE A 250 -9.63 2.60 -9.53
CA ILE A 250 -9.00 1.51 -8.75
C ILE A 250 -7.92 2.08 -7.84
N ALA A 251 -7.06 2.96 -8.36
CA ALA A 251 -6.02 3.62 -7.57
C ALA A 251 -6.60 4.42 -6.40
N LYS A 252 -7.67 5.19 -6.62
CA LYS A 252 -8.40 5.90 -5.56
C LYS A 252 -8.94 4.94 -4.50
N TRP A 253 -9.48 3.80 -4.93
CA TRP A 253 -9.97 2.79 -3.99
C TRP A 253 -8.86 2.24 -3.09
N PHE A 254 -7.65 2.00 -3.61
CA PHE A 254 -6.51 1.59 -2.77
C PHE A 254 -6.05 2.66 -1.79
N THR A 255 -5.99 3.92 -2.22
CA THR A 255 -5.64 5.06 -1.37
C THR A 255 -6.56 5.15 -0.15
N TRP A 256 -7.82 4.71 -0.27
CA TRP A 256 -8.76 4.67 0.87
C TRP A 256 -8.83 3.32 1.57
N GLY A 257 -8.75 2.23 0.81
CA GLY A 257 -8.93 0.86 1.28
C GLY A 257 -7.79 0.38 2.16
N ILE A 258 -6.53 0.65 1.78
CA ILE A 258 -5.37 0.24 2.59
C ILE A 258 -5.41 0.92 3.96
N PRO A 259 -5.58 2.26 4.07
CA PRO A 259 -5.67 2.91 5.36
C PRO A 259 -6.86 2.48 6.22
N LEU A 260 -7.98 2.11 5.59
CA LEU A 260 -9.13 1.58 6.29
C LEU A 260 -8.79 0.22 6.91
N HIS A 261 -8.22 -0.69 6.13
CA HIS A 261 -7.87 -2.03 6.55
C HIS A 261 -6.74 -2.05 7.60
N GLU A 262 -5.70 -1.25 7.41
CA GLU A 262 -4.57 -1.14 8.34
C GLU A 262 -4.90 -0.34 9.60
N GLY A 263 -6.06 0.32 9.65
CA GLY A 263 -6.56 0.95 10.87
C GLY A 263 -6.10 2.40 11.09
N HIS A 264 -5.53 3.09 10.10
CA HIS A 264 -5.04 4.47 10.26
C HIS A 264 -5.86 5.56 9.57
N LEU A 265 -6.88 5.22 8.76
CA LEU A 265 -7.71 6.21 8.07
C LEU A 265 -8.42 7.23 8.98
N PHE A 266 -9.06 6.76 10.07
CA PHE A 266 -9.78 7.60 11.04
C PHE A 266 -9.09 7.65 12.41
N GLY A 267 -7.77 7.43 12.44
CA GLY A 267 -7.00 7.37 13.67
C GLY A 267 -7.50 6.28 14.63
N ILE A 268 -7.67 6.61 15.91
CA ILE A 268 -7.99 5.64 16.97
C ILE A 268 -9.34 4.93 16.77
N VAL A 269 -10.32 5.62 16.19
CA VAL A 269 -11.66 5.06 15.96
C VAL A 269 -11.57 3.86 15.02
N ASN A 270 -10.80 3.99 13.93
CA ASN A 270 -10.60 2.90 12.98
C ASN A 270 -9.89 1.70 13.63
N LYS A 271 -8.87 1.95 14.47
CA LYS A 271 -8.18 0.89 15.22
C LYS A 271 -9.11 0.13 16.16
N ILE A 272 -9.98 0.85 16.87
CA ILE A 272 -10.94 0.24 17.79
C ILE A 272 -11.94 -0.63 17.02
N ILE A 273 -12.47 -0.14 15.90
CA ILE A 273 -13.38 -0.92 15.04
C ILE A 273 -12.69 -2.18 14.55
N ASN A 274 -11.48 -2.06 13.97
CA ASN A 274 -10.74 -3.22 13.46
C ASN A 274 -10.42 -4.22 14.58
N LEU A 275 -10.04 -3.74 15.77
CA LEU A 275 -9.81 -4.58 16.94
C LEU A 275 -11.07 -5.38 17.33
N PHE A 276 -12.23 -4.70 17.43
CA PHE A 276 -13.49 -5.39 17.75
C PHE A 276 -13.84 -6.44 16.70
N VAL A 277 -13.63 -6.13 15.41
CA VAL A 277 -13.88 -7.09 14.34
C VAL A 277 -12.97 -8.31 14.48
N CYS A 278 -11.68 -8.11 14.77
CA CYS A 278 -10.73 -9.22 14.95
C CYS A 278 -10.98 -10.07 16.21
N ILE A 279 -11.60 -9.52 17.26
CA ILE A 279 -11.94 -10.28 18.48
C ILE A 279 -13.23 -11.08 18.30
N LEU A 280 -14.18 -10.54 17.54
CA LEU A 280 -15.50 -11.12 17.35
C LEU A 280 -15.56 -12.16 16.23
N TYR A 281 -14.60 -12.13 15.31
CA TYR A 281 -14.45 -13.05 14.18
C TYR A 281 -13.46 -14.17 14.51
#